data_AF-A0A0B7BNP5-F1
#
_entry.id   AF-A0A0B7BNP5-F1
#
_cell.length_a   1.000
_cell.length_b   1.000
_cell.length_c   1.000
_cell.angle_alpha   90.00
_cell.angle_beta   90.00
_cell.angle_gamma   90.00
#
_symmetry.space_group_name_H-M   'P 1'
#
loop_
_entity.id
_entity.type
_entity.pdbx_description
1 polymer ?
#
loop_
_entity_poly.entity_id
_entity_poly.type
_entity_poly.pdbx_seq_one_letter_code
_entity_poly.pdbx_strand_id
1 'polypeptide(L)'
;MSTKGNKTVEVVMFHDHRKQKMSTGSHPEQTHHDMRKKTDGLGTSKRVFFDHRQFKYDVRKLGIHGLNKKDKETAMVDFLVELGAKRPKNKCYHINEYQQIVQQRKEEEKKLETLERNAGIKAKKSKAKQKKRQDDILNHVDGQVGIYRDGVQFIKRLKQ
;
A
#
# COMPACT_ATOMS: atom_id res chain seq x y z
N MET A 1 -62.73 -16.63 34.92
CA MET A 1 -61.28 -16.91 35.02
C MET A 1 -60.87 -17.61 33.72
N SER A 2 -60.16 -16.93 32.82
CA SER A 2 -59.77 -17.48 31.50
C SER A 2 -58.24 -17.50 31.40
N THR A 3 -57.66 -18.69 31.31
CA THR A 3 -56.22 -18.92 31.23
C THR A 3 -55.77 -18.88 29.77
N LYS A 4 -54.98 -17.85 29.41
CA LYS A 4 -54.38 -17.71 28.09
C LYS A 4 -53.22 -18.70 27.95
N GLY A 5 -53.31 -19.62 26.97
CA GLY A 5 -52.24 -20.54 26.62
C GLY A 5 -51.04 -19.83 25.97
N ASN A 6 -49.84 -20.23 26.36
CA ASN A 6 -48.58 -19.68 25.86
C ASN A 6 -48.30 -20.20 24.44
N LYS A 7 -48.17 -19.29 23.47
CA LYS A 7 -47.74 -19.61 22.11
C LYS A 7 -46.22 -19.77 22.08
N THR A 8 -45.73 -20.91 21.61
CA THR A 8 -44.30 -21.17 21.39
C THR A 8 -43.84 -20.45 20.12
N VAL A 9 -42.77 -19.66 20.23
CA VAL A 9 -42.15 -18.93 19.10
C VAL A 9 -41.02 -19.78 18.54
N GLU A 10 -41.07 -20.07 17.24
CA GLU A 10 -39.96 -20.68 16.52
C GLU A 10 -38.97 -19.59 16.09
N VAL A 11 -37.74 -19.67 16.60
CA VAL A 11 -36.66 -18.75 16.24
C VAL A 11 -35.78 -19.43 15.19
N VAL A 12 -35.92 -19.02 13.94
CA VAL A 12 -35.04 -19.47 12.84
C VAL A 12 -33.79 -18.60 12.81
N MET A 13 -32.66 -19.16 13.23
CA MET A 13 -31.36 -18.47 13.21
C MET A 13 -30.64 -18.70 11.88
N PHE A 14 -30.57 -17.66 11.05
CA PHE A 14 -29.76 -17.68 9.83
C PHE A 14 -28.29 -17.40 10.16
N HIS A 15 -27.42 -18.39 9.89
CA HIS A 15 -25.97 -18.21 10.01
C HIS A 15 -25.40 -17.54 8.77
N ASP A 16 -25.00 -16.27 8.89
CA ASP A 16 -24.33 -15.50 7.83
C ASP A 16 -22.84 -15.90 7.71
N HIS A 17 -22.52 -16.67 6.68
CA HIS A 17 -21.18 -17.23 6.44
C HIS A 17 -20.13 -16.14 6.11
N ARG A 18 -20.55 -14.91 5.82
CA ARG A 18 -19.64 -13.79 5.52
C ARG A 18 -19.04 -13.15 6.77
N LYS A 19 -19.53 -13.51 7.97
CA LYS A 19 -19.09 -12.96 9.25
C LYS A 19 -18.22 -13.90 10.09
N GLN A 20 -17.78 -15.04 9.54
CA GLN A 20 -16.79 -15.86 10.23
C GLN A 20 -15.46 -15.12 10.30
N LYS A 21 -15.16 -14.56 11.49
CA LYS A 21 -13.80 -14.14 11.84
C LYS A 21 -12.95 -15.40 11.87
N MET A 22 -11.97 -15.48 10.97
CA MET A 22 -10.89 -16.46 11.04
C MET A 22 -10.23 -16.33 12.42
N SER A 23 -10.40 -17.33 13.29
CA SER A 23 -9.60 -17.43 14.50
C SER A 23 -8.14 -17.61 14.07
N THR A 24 -7.30 -16.63 14.35
CA THR A 24 -5.86 -16.70 14.17
C THR A 24 -5.28 -17.71 15.15
N GLY A 25 -5.21 -18.98 14.73
CA GLY A 25 -4.54 -20.05 15.44
C GLY A 25 -3.05 -20.08 15.09
N SER A 26 -2.23 -19.80 16.11
CA SER A 26 -0.85 -20.31 16.36
C SER A 26 0.08 -20.53 15.16
N HIS A 27 1.11 -19.67 15.07
CA HIS A 27 2.36 -19.98 14.37
C HIS A 27 3.01 -21.25 14.94
N PRO A 28 3.43 -22.22 14.11
CA PRO A 28 4.47 -23.15 14.50
C PRO A 28 5.85 -22.57 14.14
N GLU A 29 6.72 -22.51 15.14
CA GLU A 29 8.13 -22.22 15.03
C GLU A 29 8.91 -23.31 14.27
N GLN A 30 9.87 -22.84 13.47
CA GLN A 30 11.20 -23.40 13.16
C GLN A 30 11.32 -24.78 12.47
N THR A 31 12.05 -24.82 11.34
CA THR A 31 13.45 -25.30 11.28
C THR A 31 13.95 -25.35 9.84
N HIS A 32 15.18 -24.85 9.62
CA HIS A 32 15.93 -25.03 8.38
C HIS A 32 16.41 -26.48 8.29
N HIS A 33 15.93 -27.23 7.29
CA HIS A 33 16.63 -28.41 6.80
C HIS A 33 16.63 -28.45 5.28
N ASP A 34 17.85 -28.37 4.76
CA ASP A 34 18.25 -28.63 3.38
C ASP A 34 17.78 -30.02 2.94
N MET A 35 16.95 -30.13 1.90
CA MET A 35 16.74 -31.41 1.20
C MET A 35 16.52 -31.18 -0.30
N ARG A 36 17.47 -31.72 -1.06
CA ARG A 36 17.50 -31.89 -2.50
C ARG A 36 16.23 -32.61 -3.00
N LYS A 37 15.80 -32.22 -4.21
CA LYS A 37 14.69 -32.81 -4.99
C LYS A 37 14.73 -34.35 -5.02
N LYS A 38 13.57 -34.97 -4.81
CA LYS A 38 13.16 -36.20 -5.50
C LYS A 38 11.70 -36.05 -5.94
N THR A 39 11.44 -36.43 -7.18
CA THR A 39 10.14 -36.53 -7.82
C THR A 39 9.37 -37.75 -7.31
N ASP A 40 8.07 -37.72 -7.62
CA ASP A 40 7.12 -38.84 -7.67
C ASP A 40 6.30 -39.11 -6.40
N GLY A 41 4.99 -38.88 -6.54
CA GLY A 41 3.99 -39.11 -5.50
C GLY A 41 2.64 -38.47 -5.87
N LEU A 42 1.91 -39.12 -6.78
CA LEU A 42 0.52 -38.83 -7.11
C LEU A 42 -0.37 -39.08 -5.87
N GLY A 43 -1.31 -38.17 -5.56
CA GLY A 43 -2.48 -38.51 -4.75
C GLY A 43 -2.48 -38.07 -3.28
N THR A 44 -2.50 -36.76 -3.03
CA THR A 44 -3.41 -36.19 -2.03
C THR A 44 -3.93 -34.88 -2.61
N SER A 45 -5.25 -34.73 -2.75
CA SER A 45 -5.88 -33.45 -3.06
C SER A 45 -5.68 -32.53 -1.85
N LYS A 46 -4.45 -32.02 -1.70
CA LYS A 46 -4.13 -30.96 -0.76
C LYS A 46 -4.96 -29.79 -1.25
N ARG A 47 -5.90 -29.31 -0.42
CA ARG A 47 -6.51 -27.99 -0.64
C ARG A 47 -5.36 -27.02 -0.89
N VAL A 48 -5.21 -26.58 -2.13
CA VAL A 48 -4.14 -25.68 -2.54
C VAL A 48 -4.45 -24.35 -1.88
N PHE A 49 -3.85 -24.09 -0.72
CA PHE A 49 -3.96 -22.81 -0.08
C PHE A 49 -3.21 -21.79 -0.93
N PHE A 50 -3.95 -20.98 -1.67
CA PHE A 50 -3.39 -20.01 -2.60
C PHE A 50 -2.96 -18.76 -1.83
N ASP A 51 -1.66 -18.65 -1.54
CA ASP A 51 -1.11 -17.46 -0.92
C ASP A 51 -0.93 -16.36 -1.99
N HIS A 52 -1.82 -15.37 -1.96
CA HIS A 52 -1.79 -14.22 -2.87
C HIS A 52 -0.46 -13.46 -2.82
N ARG A 53 0.20 -13.42 -1.65
CA ARG A 53 1.46 -12.69 -1.48
C ARG A 53 2.59 -13.37 -2.25
N GLN A 54 2.70 -14.69 -2.13
CA GLN A 54 3.69 -15.48 -2.86
C GLN A 54 3.41 -15.43 -4.36
N PHE A 55 2.15 -15.62 -4.77
CA PHE A 55 1.77 -15.58 -6.18
C PHE A 55 2.15 -14.26 -6.85
N LYS A 56 1.93 -13.12 -6.18
CA LYS A 56 2.33 -11.80 -6.70
C LYS A 56 3.82 -11.77 -7.05
N TYR A 57 4.67 -12.33 -6.19
CA TYR A 57 6.11 -12.36 -6.41
C TYR A 57 6.51 -13.34 -7.50
N ASP A 58 5.84 -14.49 -7.61
CA ASP A 58 6.14 -15.47 -8.64
C ASP A 58 5.73 -14.98 -10.04
N VAL A 59 4.56 -14.35 -10.17
CA VAL A 59 4.17 -13.65 -11.40
C VAL A 59 5.20 -12.59 -11.76
N ARG A 60 5.69 -11.83 -10.77
CA ARG A 60 6.71 -10.79 -11.01
C ARG A 60 8.03 -11.41 -11.48
N LYS A 61 8.50 -12.51 -10.88
CA LYS A 61 9.72 -13.23 -11.33
C LYS A 61 9.59 -13.72 -12.77
N LEU A 62 8.42 -14.28 -13.13
CA LEU A 62 8.13 -14.72 -14.49
C LEU A 62 8.15 -13.55 -15.47
N GLY A 63 7.55 -12.42 -15.10
CA GLY A 63 7.59 -11.19 -15.90
C GLY A 63 9.02 -10.66 -16.13
N ILE A 64 9.85 -10.66 -15.08
CA ILE A 64 11.26 -10.22 -15.16
C ILE A 64 12.07 -11.14 -16.08
N HIS A 65 11.76 -12.44 -16.12
CA HIS A 65 12.47 -13.39 -16.96
C HIS A 65 12.35 -13.06 -18.46
N GLY A 66 11.21 -12.51 -18.89
CA GLY A 66 10.93 -12.14 -20.28
C GLY A 66 11.56 -10.83 -20.75
N LEU A 67 12.26 -10.09 -19.90
CA LEU A 67 12.85 -8.79 -20.24
C LEU A 67 14.26 -8.91 -20.86
N ASN A 68 14.66 -7.88 -21.60
CA ASN A 68 16.03 -7.70 -22.08
C ASN A 68 17.01 -7.61 -20.91
N LYS A 69 18.28 -7.95 -21.11
CA LYS A 69 19.29 -8.02 -20.03
C LYS A 69 19.36 -6.74 -19.16
N LYS A 70 19.39 -5.56 -19.78
CA LYS A 70 19.46 -4.27 -19.06
C LYS A 70 18.21 -4.03 -18.21
N ASP A 71 17.04 -4.28 -18.78
CA ASP A 71 15.74 -4.08 -18.11
C ASP A 71 15.46 -5.15 -17.05
N LYS A 72 16.03 -6.34 -17.24
CA LYS A 72 15.99 -7.45 -16.28
C LYS A 72 16.76 -7.09 -15.01
N GLU A 73 17.95 -6.52 -15.14
CA GLU A 73 18.76 -6.08 -14.00
C GLU A 73 18.04 -5.00 -13.18
N THR A 74 17.47 -3.99 -13.84
CA THR A 74 16.73 -2.91 -13.15
C THR A 74 15.47 -3.45 -12.47
N ALA A 75 14.67 -4.25 -13.17
CA ALA A 75 13.46 -4.83 -12.60
C ALA A 75 13.74 -5.82 -11.45
N MET A 76 14.86 -6.54 -11.51
CA MET A 76 15.32 -7.43 -10.44
C MET A 76 15.78 -6.66 -9.20
N VAL A 77 16.51 -5.54 -9.37
CA VAL A 77 16.86 -4.65 -8.26
C VAL A 77 15.60 -4.12 -7.57
N ASP A 78 14.62 -3.66 -8.34
CA ASP A 78 13.35 -3.18 -7.78
C ASP A 78 12.56 -4.29 -7.06
N PHE A 79 12.64 -5.52 -7.56
CA PHE A 79 12.01 -6.68 -6.93
C PHE A 79 12.66 -7.01 -5.59
N LEU A 80 13.99 -7.05 -5.53
CA LEU A 80 14.74 -7.29 -4.30
C LEU A 80 14.46 -6.20 -3.26
N VAL A 81 14.35 -4.94 -3.69
CA VAL A 81 13.99 -3.82 -2.82
C VAL A 81 12.57 -3.98 -2.26
N GLU A 82 11.61 -4.45 -3.05
CA GLU A 82 10.26 -4.77 -2.55
C GLU A 82 10.27 -5.90 -1.52
N LEU A 83 11.16 -6.89 -1.69
CA LEU A 83 11.38 -7.97 -0.71
C LEU A 83 12.11 -7.50 0.56
N GLY A 84 12.57 -6.25 0.62
CA GLY A 84 13.21 -5.65 1.79
C GLY A 84 14.72 -5.49 1.68
N ALA A 85 15.33 -5.80 0.52
CA ALA A 85 16.74 -5.49 0.31
C ALA A 85 16.99 -3.97 0.35
N LYS A 86 18.18 -3.58 0.82
CA LYS A 86 18.59 -2.18 0.82
C LYS A 86 18.76 -1.68 -0.61
N ARG A 87 18.17 -0.51 -0.92
CA ARG A 87 18.33 0.13 -2.23
C ARG A 87 19.80 0.41 -2.55
N PRO A 88 20.21 0.29 -3.83
CA PRO A 88 21.56 0.67 -4.24
C PRO A 88 21.80 2.17 -3.98
N LYS A 89 23.06 2.53 -3.73
CA LYS A 89 23.44 3.94 -3.53
C LYS A 89 23.25 4.72 -4.83
N ASN A 90 22.74 5.93 -4.72
CA ASN A 90 22.63 6.84 -5.85
C ASN A 90 24.03 7.22 -6.34
N LYS A 91 24.15 7.42 -7.66
CA LYS A 91 25.36 7.99 -8.25
C LYS A 91 25.56 9.42 -7.72
N CYS A 92 26.80 9.77 -7.39
CA CYS A 92 27.17 11.12 -7.03
C CYS A 92 27.40 11.91 -8.34
N TYR A 93 26.80 13.08 -8.44
CA TYR A 93 26.91 13.96 -9.60
C TYR A 93 27.40 15.34 -9.14
N HIS A 94 28.07 16.07 -10.02
CA HIS A 94 28.33 17.48 -9.78
C HIS A 94 27.01 18.27 -9.79
N ILE A 95 26.93 19.34 -8.99
CA ILE A 95 25.67 20.05 -8.76
C ILE A 95 25.02 20.58 -10.05
N ASN A 96 25.85 21.08 -10.98
CA ASN A 96 25.38 21.61 -12.26
C ASN A 96 24.79 20.50 -13.16
N GLU A 97 25.45 19.33 -13.22
CA GLU A 97 24.97 18.17 -13.98
C GLU A 97 23.66 17.64 -13.41
N TYR A 98 23.56 17.58 -12.07
CA TYR A 98 22.34 17.15 -11.40
C TYR A 98 21.15 18.05 -11.72
N GLN A 99 21.36 19.38 -11.73
CA GLN A 99 20.32 20.33 -12.11
C GLN A 99 19.85 20.12 -13.54
N GLN A 100 20.76 19.86 -14.49
CA GLN A 100 20.41 19.57 -15.88
C GLN A 100 19.59 18.27 -15.99
N ILE A 101 20.00 17.19 -15.32
CA ILE A 101 19.26 15.93 -15.30
C ILE A 101 17.84 16.11 -14.74
N VAL A 102 17.69 16.91 -13.67
CA VAL A 102 16.39 17.19 -13.07
C VAL A 102 15.49 18.00 -14.02
N GLN A 103 16.05 18.98 -14.72
CA GLN A 103 15.31 19.78 -15.70
C GLN A 103 14.84 18.90 -16.88
N GLN A 104 15.74 18.09 -17.44
CA GLN A 104 15.42 17.16 -18.53
C GLN A 104 14.30 16.18 -18.14
N ARG A 105 14.40 15.56 -16.97
CA ARG A 105 13.34 14.65 -16.48
C ARG A 105 11.99 15.35 -16.36
N LYS A 106 11.97 16.59 -15.87
CA LYS A 106 10.74 17.38 -15.72
C LYS A 106 10.13 17.75 -17.06
N GLU A 107 10.95 18.00 -18.08
CA GLU A 107 10.48 18.26 -19.43
C GLU A 107 9.94 17.00 -20.11
N GLU A 108 10.62 15.87 -19.96
CA GLU A 108 10.15 14.57 -20.45
C GLU A 108 8.82 14.17 -19.82
N GLU A 109 8.68 14.34 -18.50
CA GLU A 109 7.44 14.07 -17.79
C GLU A 109 6.29 14.95 -18.29
N LYS A 110 6.54 16.25 -18.51
CA LYS A 110 5.54 17.16 -19.10
C LYS A 110 5.14 16.73 -20.51
N LYS A 111 6.10 16.36 -21.35
CA LYS A 111 5.82 15.89 -22.72
C LYS A 111 4.98 14.61 -22.69
N LEU A 112 5.32 13.66 -21.83
CA LEU A 112 4.55 12.45 -21.65
C LEU A 112 3.13 12.75 -21.15
N GLU A 113 2.97 13.65 -20.19
CA GLU A 113 1.66 14.07 -19.67
C GLU A 113 0.79 14.71 -20.77
N THR A 114 1.38 15.56 -21.63
CA THR A 114 0.65 16.12 -22.78
C THR A 114 0.25 15.06 -23.79
N LEU A 115 1.09 14.07 -24.04
CA LEU A 115 0.79 12.97 -24.96
C LEU A 115 -0.32 12.08 -24.41
N GLU A 116 -0.26 11.73 -23.12
CA GLU A 116 -1.31 10.95 -22.44
C GLU A 116 -2.64 11.68 -22.41
N ARG A 117 -2.62 13.01 -22.17
CA ARG A 117 -3.81 13.86 -22.24
C ARG A 117 -4.41 13.90 -23.64
N ASN A 118 -3.56 14.01 -24.67
CA ASN A 118 -3.99 13.95 -26.07
C ASN A 118 -4.55 12.57 -26.44
N ALA A 119 -4.02 11.49 -25.86
CA ALA A 119 -4.52 10.13 -26.01
C ALA A 119 -5.80 9.84 -25.18
N GLY A 120 -6.30 10.82 -24.43
CA GLY A 120 -7.53 10.67 -23.63
C GLY A 120 -7.37 9.86 -22.34
N ILE A 121 -6.13 9.54 -21.95
CA ILE A 121 -5.85 8.79 -20.72
C ILE A 121 -6.00 9.73 -19.52
N LYS A 122 -6.89 9.38 -18.59
CA LYS A 122 -7.11 10.18 -17.37
C LYS A 122 -5.90 10.03 -16.44
N ALA A 123 -5.16 11.12 -16.26
CA ALA A 123 -4.07 11.19 -15.28
C ALA A 123 -4.57 10.81 -13.88
N LYS A 124 -3.82 9.94 -13.19
CA LYS A 124 -4.08 9.62 -11.78
C LYS A 124 -3.81 10.87 -10.95
N LYS A 125 -4.83 11.36 -10.23
CA LYS A 125 -4.65 12.46 -9.27
C LYS A 125 -3.61 12.05 -8.24
N SER A 126 -2.48 12.76 -8.20
CA SER A 126 -1.50 12.56 -7.14
C SER A 126 -2.14 12.92 -5.80
N LYS A 127 -1.87 12.13 -4.76
CA LYS A 127 -2.27 12.50 -3.40
C LYS A 127 -1.49 13.75 -3.04
N ALA A 128 -2.13 14.92 -3.14
CA ALA A 128 -1.53 16.16 -2.69
C ALA A 128 -1.08 15.98 -1.25
N LYS A 129 0.21 16.22 -0.96
CA LYS A 129 0.67 16.34 0.42
C LYS A 129 -0.19 17.43 1.05
N GLN A 130 -0.97 17.09 2.09
CA GLN A 130 -1.68 18.09 2.86
C GLN A 130 -0.62 19.10 3.33
N LYS A 131 -0.71 20.34 2.85
CA LYS A 131 0.02 21.44 3.47
C LYS A 131 -0.45 21.44 4.93
N LYS A 132 0.48 21.25 5.87
CA LYS A 132 0.18 21.52 7.28
C LYS A 132 -0.47 22.89 7.32
N ARG A 133 -1.72 22.96 7.76
CA ARG A 133 -2.35 24.25 7.97
C ARG A 133 -1.54 24.92 9.09
N GLN A 134 -1.24 26.20 8.93
CA GLN A 134 -0.65 26.98 10.03
C GLN A 134 -1.51 26.93 11.32
N ASP A 135 -2.75 26.45 11.21
CA ASP A 135 -3.65 26.12 12.31
C ASP A 135 -3.20 24.95 13.21
N ASP A 136 -2.02 24.34 13.03
CA ASP A 136 -1.45 23.41 14.01
C ASP A 136 -1.20 24.18 15.32
N ILE A 137 -2.20 24.10 16.21
CA ILE A 137 -2.43 24.84 17.46
C ILE A 137 -1.19 24.87 18.38
N LEU A 138 -0.24 23.96 18.20
CA LEU A 138 0.97 23.84 19.03
C LEU A 138 2.22 24.59 18.54
N ASN A 139 2.21 25.21 17.35
CA ASN A 139 3.41 25.84 16.79
C ASN A 139 3.36 27.38 16.74
N HIS A 140 2.70 28.03 17.70
CA HIS A 140 2.76 29.49 17.85
C HIS A 140 3.91 29.85 18.79
N VAL A 141 4.89 30.57 18.26
CA VAL A 141 6.21 30.87 18.84
C VAL A 141 6.18 31.74 20.10
N ASP A 142 5.00 32.12 20.63
CA ASP A 142 4.96 33.09 21.74
C ASP A 142 3.72 32.99 22.66
N GLY A 143 3.13 31.79 22.79
CA GLY A 143 2.00 31.58 23.72
C GLY A 143 0.67 32.28 23.34
N GLN A 144 0.60 32.91 22.16
CA GLN A 144 -0.61 33.56 21.67
C GLN A 144 -1.68 32.52 21.29
N VAL A 145 -2.87 32.63 21.89
CA VAL A 145 -4.00 31.72 21.65
C VAL A 145 -4.81 32.18 20.45
N GLY A 146 -4.86 31.37 19.39
CA GLY A 146 -5.68 31.63 18.21
C GLY A 146 -4.93 32.32 17.06
N ILE A 147 -5.64 32.60 15.98
CA ILE A 147 -5.06 33.08 14.71
C ILE A 147 -5.20 34.60 14.66
N TYR A 148 -4.10 35.34 14.47
CA TYR A 148 -4.14 36.79 14.24
C TYR A 148 -4.14 37.09 12.74
N ARG A 149 -5.16 37.78 12.23
CA ARG A 149 -5.25 38.23 10.83
C ARG A 149 -5.88 39.60 10.76
N ASP A 150 -5.27 40.49 9.97
CA ASP A 150 -5.80 41.83 9.64
C ASP A 150 -6.20 42.66 10.87
N GLY A 151 -5.38 42.61 11.93
CA GLY A 151 -5.63 43.36 13.17
C GLY A 151 -6.60 42.69 14.16
N VAL A 152 -7.11 41.50 13.84
CA VAL A 152 -8.13 40.81 14.63
C VAL A 152 -7.65 39.41 15.06
N GLN A 153 -7.90 39.06 16.32
CA GLN A 153 -7.58 37.74 16.89
C GLN A 153 -8.79 36.81 16.85
N PHE A 154 -8.66 35.70 16.11
CA PHE A 154 -9.67 34.67 15.95
C PHE A 154 -9.40 33.50 16.92
N ILE A 155 -10.26 33.37 17.93
CA ILE A 155 -10.20 32.28 18.93
C ILE A 155 -11.30 31.27 18.62
N LYS A 156 -10.94 30.00 18.37
CA LYS A 156 -11.93 28.92 18.17
C LYS A 156 -12.49 28.51 19.53
N ARG A 157 -13.80 28.68 19.73
CA ARG A 157 -14.49 28.13 20.90
C ARG A 157 -14.66 26.61 20.74
N LEU A 158 -14.16 25.83 21.70
CA LEU A 158 -14.56 24.44 21.84
C LEU A 158 -16.04 24.42 22.27
N LYS A 159 -16.88 23.71 21.51
CA LYS A 159 -18.21 23.36 21.98
C LYS A 159 -18.04 22.33 23.11
N GLN A 160 -18.63 22.63 24.26
CA GLN A 160 -18.82 21.67 25.35
C GLN A 160 -19.91 20.65 24.97
#